data_AF-A0A812LTC6-F1
#
_entry.id   AF-A0A812LTC6-F1
#
_cell.length_a   1.000
_cell.length_b   1.000
_cell.length_c   1.000
_cell.angle_alpha   90.00
_cell.angle_beta   90.00
_cell.angle_gamma   90.00
#
_symmetry.space_group_name_H-M   'P 1'
#
loop_
_entity.id
_entity.type
_entity.pdbx_description
1 polymer ?
#
loop_
_entity_poly.entity_id
_entity_poly.type
_entity_poly.pdbx_seq_one_letter_code
_entity_poly.pdbx_strand_id
1 'polypeptide(L)'
;ETCAFLLREGKVDPNPLDRFLHTPLDDAIRHGHKATQLHSNVQGIQPRCAFLQRLTKDVAELLIKFKGRPSTDDEYLSTVRDEFLKQMEEEKARKDTDKLDKELKTHKFSEVLERLARLRSDLEDDVYQFMTSAANIRYELCRILHMNMFLHDESSRTRAGWDRLTQQLDDHSLTTQKLADLLERDLRQLDSSASRILKTISGDVFPWLNSACNNFHTRGLVLLLLPNFSDHLSKLVVVLNHATWRQRNQSHKP
;
A
#
# COMPACT_ATOMS: atom_id res chain seq x y z
N GLU A 1 0.74 10.96 57.06
CA GLU A 1 -0.13 11.11 58.25
C GLU A 1 -1.61 11.16 57.87
N THR A 2 -2.02 12.02 56.93
CA THR A 2 -3.42 12.11 56.47
C THR A 2 -4.02 10.78 55.99
N CYS A 3 -3.29 10.00 55.18
CA CYS A 3 -3.76 8.69 54.72
C CYS A 3 -4.02 7.71 55.88
N ALA A 4 -3.16 7.71 56.91
CA ALA A 4 -3.32 6.84 58.06
C ALA A 4 -4.52 7.24 58.93
N PHE A 5 -4.78 8.55 59.06
CA PHE A 5 -5.96 9.07 59.74
C PHE A 5 -7.26 8.69 59.02
N LEU A 6 -7.31 8.85 57.69
CA LEU A 6 -8.50 8.50 56.89
C LEU A 6 -8.83 7.01 56.95
N LEU A 7 -7.81 6.15 56.97
CA LEU A 7 -8.01 4.70 57.05
C LEU A 7 -8.41 4.24 58.46
N ARG A 8 -7.82 4.81 59.52
CA ARG A 8 -8.10 4.39 60.91
C ARG A 8 -9.37 5.02 61.48
N GLU A 9 -9.48 6.34 61.39
CA GLU A 9 -10.55 7.11 62.02
C GLU A 9 -11.70 7.35 61.06
N GLY A 10 -11.38 7.65 59.79
CA GLY A 10 -12.37 7.96 58.76
C GLY A 10 -13.11 6.74 58.21
N LYS A 11 -12.61 5.52 58.46
CA LYS A 11 -13.13 4.26 57.90
C LYS A 11 -13.40 4.34 56.39
N VAL A 12 -12.59 5.11 55.67
CA VAL A 12 -12.72 5.30 54.23
C VAL A 12 -12.33 4.01 53.53
N ASP A 13 -13.07 3.65 52.46
CA ASP A 13 -12.70 2.53 51.60
C ASP A 13 -11.25 2.74 51.10
N PRO A 14 -10.33 1.78 51.32
CA PRO A 14 -8.97 1.89 50.82
C PRO A 14 -8.83 1.66 49.31
N ASN A 15 -9.86 1.12 48.64
CA ASN A 15 -9.79 0.72 47.23
C ASN A 15 -10.77 1.45 46.28
N PRO A 16 -11.06 2.77 46.44
CA PRO A 16 -11.90 3.47 45.49
C PRO A 16 -11.20 3.55 44.14
N LEU A 17 -11.96 3.34 43.07
CA LEU A 17 -11.42 3.46 41.71
C LEU A 17 -11.62 4.89 41.21
N ASP A 18 -10.56 5.47 40.67
CA ASP A 18 -10.65 6.73 39.94
C ASP A 18 -11.27 6.53 38.54
N ARG A 19 -11.36 7.61 37.75
CA ARG A 19 -11.89 7.59 36.38
C ARG A 19 -11.08 6.73 35.40
N PHE A 20 -9.87 6.32 35.78
CA PHE A 20 -8.95 5.51 35.00
C PHE A 20 -8.80 4.09 35.59
N LEU A 21 -9.64 3.73 36.57
CA LEU A 21 -9.62 2.44 37.25
C LEU A 21 -8.28 2.18 37.99
N HIS A 22 -7.74 3.22 38.61
CA HIS A 22 -6.61 3.14 39.54
C HIS A 22 -7.11 3.27 40.99
N THR A 23 -6.52 2.45 41.87
CA THR A 23 -6.67 2.59 43.33
C THR A 23 -5.69 3.63 43.86
N PRO A 24 -5.91 4.20 45.07
CA PRO A 24 -4.94 5.08 45.71
C PRO A 24 -3.54 4.45 45.88
N LEU A 25 -3.45 3.13 46.00
CA LEU A 25 -2.18 2.41 46.06
C LEU A 25 -1.45 2.41 44.71
N ASP A 26 -2.17 2.30 43.60
CA ASP A 26 -1.58 2.37 42.26
C ASP A 26 -0.92 3.73 42.03
N ASP A 27 -1.58 4.80 42.47
CA ASP A 27 -1.06 6.15 42.40
C ASP A 27 0.16 6.33 43.32
N ALA A 28 0.11 5.79 44.54
CA ALA A 28 1.25 5.83 45.45
C ALA A 28 2.49 5.08 44.92
N ILE A 29 2.29 3.97 44.20
CA ILE A 29 3.36 3.25 43.51
C ILE A 29 3.88 4.06 42.32
N ARG A 30 2.99 4.56 41.46
CA ARG A 30 3.32 5.36 40.28
C ARG A 30 4.15 6.61 40.61
N HIS A 31 3.85 7.25 41.75
CA HIS A 31 4.53 8.46 42.21
C HIS A 31 5.67 8.21 43.22
N GLY A 32 6.01 6.95 43.50
CA GLY A 32 7.16 6.58 44.33
C GLY A 32 7.01 6.88 45.83
N HIS A 33 5.78 6.98 46.34
CA HIS A 33 5.50 7.27 47.74
C HIS A 33 5.66 6.03 48.65
N LYS A 34 6.92 5.71 48.98
CA LYS A 34 7.30 4.51 49.76
C LYS A 34 6.64 4.40 51.15
N ALA A 35 6.38 5.53 51.82
CA ALA A 35 5.75 5.55 53.15
C ALA A 35 4.28 5.07 53.14
N THR A 36 3.57 5.33 52.04
CA THR A 36 2.16 4.94 51.85
C THR A 36 2.05 3.45 51.47
N GLN A 37 3.07 2.91 50.80
CA GLN A 37 3.14 1.49 50.42
C GLN A 37 3.27 0.57 51.66
N LEU A 38 4.09 0.95 52.64
CA LEU A 38 4.30 0.17 53.87
C LEU A 38 3.06 0.09 54.77
N HIS A 39 2.30 1.18 54.88
CA HIS A 39 1.07 1.21 55.69
C HIS A 39 -0.09 0.44 55.02
N SER A 40 -0.10 0.38 53.70
CA SER A 40 -1.15 -0.29 52.91
C SER A 40 -1.08 -1.82 53.02
N ASN A 41 0.13 -2.39 53.15
CA ASN A 41 0.33 -3.84 53.32
C ASN A 41 -0.22 -4.41 54.65
N VAL A 42 -0.45 -3.56 55.66
CA VAL A 42 -0.91 -3.99 56.99
C VAL A 42 -2.44 -4.02 57.09
N GLN A 43 -3.16 -3.37 56.17
CA GLN A 43 -4.62 -3.17 56.26
C GLN A 43 -5.42 -3.83 55.12
N GLY A 44 -4.84 -4.78 54.38
CA GLY A 44 -5.56 -5.54 53.34
C GLY A 44 -5.85 -4.73 52.07
N ILE A 45 -5.11 -3.65 51.82
CA ILE A 45 -5.18 -2.88 50.58
C ILE A 45 -4.54 -3.73 49.48
N GLN A 46 -5.33 -4.18 48.51
CA GLN A 46 -4.86 -5.11 47.48
C GLN A 46 -4.15 -4.32 46.37
N PRO A 47 -2.83 -4.52 46.16
CA PRO A 47 -2.17 -3.97 44.98
C PRO A 47 -2.80 -4.61 43.75
N ARG A 48 -3.27 -3.75 42.86
CA ARG A 48 -3.84 -4.01 41.54
C ARG A 48 -3.90 -5.48 41.13
N CYS A 49 -5.07 -6.06 41.37
CA CYS A 49 -5.50 -7.15 40.53
C CYS A 49 -7.01 -7.23 40.38
N ALA A 50 -7.82 -6.18 40.51
CA ALA A 50 -9.25 -6.32 40.15
C ALA A 50 -9.45 -6.41 38.62
N PHE A 51 -8.64 -5.68 37.83
CA PHE A 51 -8.68 -5.75 36.36
C PHE A 51 -7.98 -7.00 35.81
N LEU A 52 -6.85 -7.39 36.41
CA LEU A 52 -6.21 -8.67 36.11
C LEU A 52 -6.98 -9.85 36.72
N GLN A 53 -7.70 -9.74 37.85
CA GLN A 53 -8.66 -10.76 38.31
C GLN A 53 -9.91 -10.78 37.47
N ARG A 54 -10.37 -9.67 36.87
CA ARG A 54 -11.46 -9.74 35.88
C ARG A 54 -10.99 -10.42 34.61
N LEU A 55 -9.83 -10.05 34.08
CA LEU A 55 -9.24 -10.75 32.94
C LEU A 55 -8.90 -12.20 33.26
N THR A 56 -8.33 -12.53 34.42
CA THR A 56 -8.03 -13.92 34.79
C THR A 56 -9.27 -14.68 35.23
N LYS A 57 -10.33 -14.04 35.73
CA LYS A 57 -11.59 -14.71 36.05
C LYS A 57 -12.42 -14.93 34.78
N ASP A 58 -12.44 -13.99 33.85
CA ASP A 58 -13.07 -14.17 32.54
C ASP A 58 -12.29 -15.19 31.72
N VAL A 59 -10.95 -15.14 31.73
CA VAL A 59 -10.08 -16.14 31.08
C VAL A 59 -10.14 -17.49 31.81
N ALA A 60 -10.17 -17.54 33.15
CA ALA A 60 -10.31 -18.80 33.89
C ALA A 60 -11.71 -19.39 33.76
N GLU A 61 -12.78 -18.59 33.77
CA GLU A 61 -14.14 -19.05 33.47
C GLU A 61 -14.24 -19.53 32.02
N LEU A 62 -13.59 -18.85 31.06
CA LEU A 62 -13.48 -19.31 29.66
C LEU A 62 -12.67 -20.61 29.55
N LEU A 63 -11.55 -20.75 30.26
CA LEU A 63 -10.71 -21.95 30.28
C LEU A 63 -11.43 -23.14 30.94
N ILE A 64 -12.12 -22.90 32.06
CA ILE A 64 -12.97 -23.88 32.74
C ILE A 64 -14.12 -24.30 31.81
N LYS A 65 -14.71 -23.36 31.07
CA LYS A 65 -15.79 -23.60 30.11
C LYS A 65 -15.31 -24.32 28.84
N PHE A 66 -14.05 -24.14 28.42
CA PHE A 66 -13.52 -24.76 27.21
C PHE A 66 -12.96 -26.17 27.42
N LYS A 67 -12.40 -26.53 28.59
CA LYS A 67 -11.81 -27.89 28.78
C LYS A 67 -11.95 -28.53 30.17
N GLY A 68 -12.79 -28.00 31.07
CA GLY A 68 -13.38 -28.79 32.16
C GLY A 68 -12.41 -29.62 33.02
N ARG A 69 -11.42 -28.98 33.66
CA ARG A 69 -10.89 -29.25 35.02
C ARG A 69 -9.67 -28.35 35.27
N PRO A 70 -9.52 -27.75 36.46
CA PRO A 70 -8.28 -27.05 36.82
C PRO A 70 -7.14 -28.08 36.89
N SER A 71 -6.22 -28.00 35.93
CA SER A 71 -4.94 -28.71 35.98
C SER A 71 -3.94 -27.87 36.77
N THR A 72 -3.13 -28.50 37.62
CA THR A 72 -2.01 -27.85 38.32
C THR A 72 -0.73 -27.84 37.50
N ASP A 73 -0.78 -28.38 36.29
CA ASP A 73 0.36 -28.46 35.38
C ASP A 73 0.53 -27.13 34.62
N ASP A 74 1.57 -26.38 34.98
CA ASP A 74 1.89 -25.09 34.38
C ASP A 74 2.21 -25.18 32.88
N GLU A 75 2.78 -26.30 32.40
CA GLU A 75 3.10 -26.51 30.98
C GLU A 75 1.80 -26.69 30.17
N TYR A 76 0.86 -27.47 30.72
CA TYR A 76 -0.48 -27.60 30.17
C TYR A 76 -1.19 -26.24 30.12
N LEU A 77 -1.19 -25.48 31.22
CA LEU A 77 -1.84 -24.16 31.27
C LEU A 77 -1.24 -23.16 30.28
N SER A 78 0.08 -23.17 30.08
CA SER A 78 0.73 -22.33 29.05
C SER A 78 0.26 -22.72 27.66
N THR A 79 0.19 -24.02 27.36
CA THR A 79 -0.27 -24.50 26.04
C THR A 79 -1.73 -24.10 25.78
N VAL A 80 -2.62 -24.26 26.76
CA VAL A 80 -4.04 -23.86 26.59
C VAL A 80 -4.17 -22.34 26.45
N ARG A 81 -3.38 -21.56 27.19
CA ARG A 81 -3.33 -20.09 27.03
C ARG A 81 -2.90 -19.71 25.62
N ASP A 82 -1.84 -20.32 25.10
CA ASP A 82 -1.29 -19.99 23.78
C ASP A 82 -2.24 -20.43 22.66
N GLU A 83 -2.90 -21.58 22.80
CA GLU A 83 -4.01 -22.00 21.92
C GLU A 83 -5.16 -20.98 21.93
N PHE A 84 -5.55 -20.49 23.10
CA PHE A 84 -6.63 -19.51 23.24
C PHE A 84 -6.27 -18.16 22.61
N LEU A 85 -5.05 -17.66 22.85
CA LEU A 85 -4.57 -16.42 22.24
C LEU A 85 -4.54 -16.54 20.71
N LYS A 86 -4.06 -17.67 20.19
CA LYS A 86 -4.07 -17.96 18.76
C LYS A 86 -5.50 -17.97 18.21
N GLN A 87 -6.45 -18.63 18.87
CA GLN A 87 -7.86 -18.63 18.46
C GLN A 87 -8.46 -17.22 18.46
N MET A 88 -8.13 -16.39 19.45
CA MET A 88 -8.57 -15.00 19.53
C MET A 88 -8.00 -14.14 18.39
N GLU A 89 -6.73 -14.34 18.04
CA GLU A 89 -6.09 -13.67 16.90
C GLU A 89 -6.72 -14.11 15.57
N GLU A 90 -6.96 -15.40 15.38
CA GLU A 90 -7.64 -15.95 14.20
C GLU A 90 -9.08 -15.44 14.09
N GLU A 91 -9.84 -15.40 15.20
CA GLU A 91 -11.20 -14.86 15.24
C GLU A 91 -11.23 -13.37 14.91
N LYS A 92 -10.29 -12.60 15.44
CA LYS A 92 -10.13 -11.18 15.13
C LYS A 92 -9.82 -10.98 13.65
N ALA A 93 -8.87 -11.75 13.11
CA ALA A 93 -8.55 -11.73 11.69
C ALA A 93 -9.76 -12.07 10.81
N ARG A 94 -10.55 -13.10 11.16
CA ARG A 94 -11.80 -13.42 10.45
C ARG A 94 -12.81 -12.28 10.49
N LYS A 95 -13.00 -11.65 11.65
CA LYS A 95 -13.93 -10.51 11.79
C LYS A 95 -13.48 -9.31 10.96
N ASP A 96 -12.18 -9.05 10.92
CA ASP A 96 -11.60 -7.98 10.10
C ASP A 96 -11.78 -8.28 8.61
N THR A 97 -11.59 -9.54 8.18
CA THR A 97 -11.86 -9.94 6.78
C THR A 97 -13.35 -9.88 6.41
N ASP A 98 -14.25 -10.31 7.30
CA ASP A 98 -15.70 -10.24 7.05
C ASP A 98 -16.20 -8.79 6.99
N LYS A 99 -15.63 -7.92 7.83
CA LYS A 99 -15.92 -6.49 7.80
C LYS A 99 -15.45 -5.88 6.49
N LEU A 100 -14.23 -6.22 6.06
CA LEU A 100 -13.70 -5.76 4.77
C LEU A 100 -14.58 -6.26 3.61
N ASP A 101 -14.99 -7.53 3.58
CA ASP A 101 -15.86 -8.08 2.54
C ASP A 101 -17.24 -7.39 2.50
N LYS A 102 -17.82 -7.07 3.66
CA LYS A 102 -19.06 -6.27 3.73
C LYS A 102 -18.88 -4.86 3.19
N GLU A 103 -17.75 -4.21 3.49
CA GLU A 103 -17.41 -2.88 2.97
C GLU A 103 -17.16 -2.93 1.44
N LEU A 104 -16.47 -3.96 0.95
CA LEU A 104 -16.26 -4.23 -0.48
C LEU A 104 -17.57 -4.47 -1.25
N LYS A 105 -18.55 -5.08 -0.59
CA LYS A 105 -19.91 -5.29 -1.12
C LYS A 105 -20.81 -4.06 -1.05
N THR A 106 -20.36 -2.96 -0.43
CA THR A 106 -21.13 -1.72 -0.50
C THR A 106 -21.18 -1.23 -1.95
N HIS A 107 -22.36 -0.80 -2.39
CA HIS A 107 -22.62 -0.37 -3.78
C HIS A 107 -21.62 0.65 -4.32
N LYS A 108 -21.07 1.51 -3.45
CA LYS A 108 -20.08 2.53 -3.84
C LYS A 108 -18.73 1.91 -4.21
N PHE A 109 -18.35 0.80 -3.58
CA PHE A 109 -17.08 0.13 -3.85
C PHE A 109 -17.12 -0.67 -5.14
N SER A 110 -18.22 -1.41 -5.37
CA SER A 110 -18.43 -2.14 -6.62
C SER A 110 -18.43 -1.20 -7.82
N GLU A 111 -19.02 0.00 -7.69
CA GLU A 111 -19.00 1.03 -8.74
C GLU A 111 -17.58 1.53 -9.05
N VAL A 112 -16.75 1.73 -8.02
CA VAL A 112 -15.34 2.10 -8.19
C VAL A 112 -14.55 0.99 -8.89
N LEU A 113 -14.72 -0.26 -8.49
CA LEU A 113 -14.05 -1.40 -9.12
C LEU A 113 -14.47 -1.56 -10.58
N GLU A 114 -15.77 -1.48 -10.86
CA GLU A 114 -16.31 -1.60 -12.21
C GLU A 114 -15.76 -0.49 -13.11
N ARG A 115 -15.69 0.74 -12.61
CA ARG A 115 -15.13 1.86 -13.36
C ARG A 115 -13.64 1.72 -13.60
N LEU A 116 -12.88 1.21 -12.63
CA LEU A 116 -11.47 0.87 -12.81
C LEU A 116 -11.27 -0.27 -13.82
N ALA A 117 -12.14 -1.27 -13.82
CA ALA A 117 -12.10 -2.36 -14.79
C ALA A 117 -12.39 -1.87 -16.21
N ARG A 118 -13.40 -1.01 -16.39
CA ARG A 118 -13.67 -0.36 -17.68
C ARG A 118 -12.49 0.49 -18.14
N LEU A 119 -11.95 1.33 -17.25
CA LEU A 119 -10.78 2.15 -17.56
C LEU A 119 -9.57 1.31 -18.00
N ARG A 120 -9.32 0.19 -17.31
CA ARG A 120 -8.26 -0.74 -17.70
C ARG A 120 -8.50 -1.26 -19.11
N SER A 121 -9.71 -1.75 -19.39
CA SER A 121 -10.08 -2.27 -20.71
C SER A 121 -9.93 -1.21 -21.80
N ASP A 122 -10.34 0.02 -21.54
CA ASP A 122 -10.28 1.13 -22.49
C ASP A 122 -8.84 1.56 -22.80
N LEU A 123 -7.92 1.40 -21.84
CA LEU A 123 -6.52 1.79 -21.98
C LEU A 123 -5.60 0.65 -22.43
N GLU A 124 -6.00 -0.62 -22.28
CA GLU A 124 -5.11 -1.77 -22.46
C GLU A 124 -4.50 -1.82 -23.87
N ASP A 125 -5.33 -1.69 -24.90
CA ASP A 125 -4.88 -1.70 -26.29
C ASP A 125 -4.00 -0.49 -26.62
N ASP A 126 -4.36 0.69 -26.12
CA ASP A 126 -3.61 1.92 -26.37
C ASP A 126 -2.24 1.91 -25.69
N VAL A 127 -2.18 1.41 -24.45
CA VAL A 127 -0.92 1.24 -23.71
C VAL A 127 -0.05 0.18 -24.38
N TYR A 128 -0.65 -0.94 -24.83
CA TYR A 128 0.08 -1.98 -25.56
C TYR A 128 0.70 -1.43 -26.85
N GLN A 129 -0.08 -0.67 -27.64
CA GLN A 129 0.41 -0.01 -28.85
C GLN A 129 1.52 0.99 -28.53
N PHE A 130 1.34 1.84 -27.53
CA PHE A 130 2.34 2.82 -27.10
C PHE A 130 3.67 2.14 -26.73
N MET A 131 3.62 1.09 -25.90
CA MET A 131 4.79 0.34 -25.46
C MET A 131 5.50 -0.37 -26.63
N THR A 132 4.72 -0.94 -27.56
CA THR A 132 5.25 -1.59 -28.76
C THR A 132 5.97 -0.59 -29.65
N SER A 133 5.35 0.55 -29.96
CA SER A 133 5.98 1.60 -30.76
C SER A 133 7.23 2.15 -30.09
N ALA A 134 7.22 2.36 -28.78
CA ALA A 134 8.38 2.82 -28.02
C ALA A 134 9.54 1.80 -28.07
N ALA A 135 9.23 0.51 -27.95
CA ALA A 135 10.21 -0.57 -28.04
C ALA A 135 10.85 -0.65 -29.44
N ASN A 136 10.04 -0.53 -30.50
CA ASN A 136 10.53 -0.51 -31.87
C ASN A 136 11.44 0.70 -32.14
N ILE A 137 11.02 1.90 -31.73
CA ILE A 137 11.86 3.11 -31.87
C ILE A 137 13.19 2.93 -31.14
N ARG A 138 13.18 2.40 -29.91
CA ARG A 138 14.41 2.14 -29.16
C ARG A 138 15.31 1.16 -29.90
N TYR A 139 14.76 0.06 -30.40
CA TYR A 139 15.51 -0.95 -31.16
C TYR A 139 16.17 -0.33 -32.39
N GLU A 140 15.42 0.45 -33.17
CA GLU A 140 15.92 1.10 -34.37
C GLU A 140 16.99 2.16 -34.07
N LEU A 141 16.83 2.96 -33.00
CA LEU A 141 17.85 3.89 -32.55
C LEU A 141 19.14 3.18 -32.11
N CYS A 142 19.03 2.08 -31.35
CA CYS A 142 20.18 1.27 -30.98
C CYS A 142 20.89 0.71 -32.22
N ARG A 143 20.13 0.27 -33.23
CA ARG A 143 20.69 -0.21 -34.50
C ARG A 143 21.47 0.90 -35.22
N ILE A 144 20.90 2.11 -35.32
CA ILE A 144 21.57 3.28 -35.91
C ILE A 144 22.86 3.62 -35.16
N LEU A 145 22.81 3.66 -33.82
CA LEU A 145 23.98 3.94 -33.00
C LEU A 145 25.09 2.90 -33.20
N HIS A 146 24.73 1.62 -33.24
CA HIS A 146 25.69 0.54 -33.46
C HIS A 146 26.34 0.64 -34.85
N MET A 147 25.57 0.96 -35.89
CA MET A 147 26.11 1.22 -37.23
C MET A 147 27.09 2.40 -37.21
N ASN A 148 26.73 3.51 -36.57
CA ASN A 148 27.62 4.67 -36.48
C ASN A 148 28.90 4.37 -35.71
N MET A 149 28.81 3.65 -34.57
CA MET A 149 30.00 3.26 -33.82
C MET A 149 30.97 2.43 -34.66
N PHE A 150 30.46 1.50 -35.47
CA PHE A 150 31.29 0.69 -36.34
C PHE A 150 31.93 1.50 -37.48
N LEU A 151 31.23 2.49 -38.04
CA LEU A 151 31.78 3.36 -39.08
C LEU A 151 32.96 4.22 -38.58
N HIS A 152 32.99 4.54 -37.28
CA HIS A 152 34.00 5.40 -36.67
C HIS A 152 35.17 4.66 -36.04
N ASP A 153 35.11 3.33 -35.90
CA ASP A 153 36.21 2.53 -35.37
C ASP A 153 37.20 2.18 -36.49
N GLU A 154 38.38 2.81 -36.46
CA GLU A 154 39.43 2.61 -37.47
C GLU A 154 39.95 1.17 -37.51
N SER A 155 39.82 0.43 -36.40
CA SER A 155 40.27 -0.96 -36.31
C SER A 155 39.33 -1.95 -37.02
N SER A 156 38.05 -1.59 -37.20
CA SER A 156 37.05 -2.39 -37.89
C SER A 156 36.88 -2.04 -39.38
N ARG A 157 37.67 -1.08 -39.91
CA ARG A 157 37.79 -0.81 -41.36
C ARG A 157 38.47 -1.92 -42.17
N THR A 158 38.78 -3.06 -41.55
CA THR A 158 39.22 -4.24 -42.31
C THR A 158 38.11 -4.69 -43.26
N ARG A 159 38.48 -5.16 -44.46
CA ARG A 159 37.53 -5.63 -45.48
C ARG A 159 36.57 -6.70 -44.94
N ALA A 160 37.06 -7.57 -44.06
CA ALA A 160 36.25 -8.58 -43.38
C ALA A 160 35.23 -8.01 -42.37
N GLY A 161 35.52 -6.88 -41.74
CA GLY A 161 34.57 -6.16 -40.88
C GLY A 161 33.43 -5.55 -41.69
N TRP A 162 33.77 -4.93 -42.82
CA TRP A 162 32.80 -4.42 -43.78
C TRP A 162 31.93 -5.52 -44.38
N ASP A 163 32.50 -6.66 -44.77
CA ASP A 163 31.73 -7.77 -45.33
C ASP A 163 30.73 -8.32 -44.30
N ARG A 164 31.10 -8.46 -43.01
CA ARG A 164 30.15 -8.89 -41.96
C ARG A 164 29.02 -7.90 -41.71
N LEU A 165 29.33 -6.61 -41.69
CA LEU A 165 28.31 -5.58 -41.45
C LEU A 165 27.39 -5.42 -42.66
N THR A 166 27.96 -5.51 -43.86
CA THR A 166 27.20 -5.55 -45.12
C THR A 166 26.33 -6.80 -45.17
N GLN A 167 26.80 -7.97 -44.70
CA GLN A 167 25.98 -9.19 -44.62
C GLN A 167 24.84 -9.07 -43.59
N GLN A 168 25.08 -8.43 -42.44
CA GLN A 168 24.03 -8.10 -41.45
C GLN A 168 23.02 -7.08 -41.97
N LEU A 169 23.44 -6.20 -42.91
CA LEU A 169 22.58 -5.23 -43.57
C LEU A 169 21.87 -5.80 -44.81
N ASP A 170 22.50 -6.70 -45.56
CA ASP A 170 21.95 -7.26 -46.81
C ASP A 170 20.87 -8.30 -46.54
N ASP A 171 20.94 -9.01 -45.40
CA ASP A 171 19.84 -9.87 -44.94
C ASP A 171 18.55 -9.07 -44.71
N HIS A 172 18.64 -7.76 -44.58
CA HIS A 172 17.53 -6.83 -44.41
C HIS A 172 17.74 -5.64 -45.33
N SER A 173 17.38 -5.73 -46.62
CA SER A 173 17.40 -4.69 -47.68
C SER A 173 16.70 -3.34 -47.34
N LEU A 174 16.94 -2.82 -46.15
CA LEU A 174 16.45 -1.61 -45.53
C LEU A 174 17.46 -0.53 -45.89
N THR A 175 17.18 0.13 -47.01
CA THR A 175 17.80 1.42 -47.31
C THR A 175 17.59 2.35 -46.12
N THR A 176 18.49 3.32 -45.94
CA THR A 176 18.31 4.42 -44.98
C THR A 176 16.94 5.07 -45.08
N GLN A 177 16.37 5.13 -46.29
CA GLN A 177 15.00 5.58 -46.53
C GLN A 177 13.96 4.67 -45.87
N LYS A 178 14.00 3.35 -46.08
CA LYS A 178 13.05 2.42 -45.45
C LYS A 178 13.13 2.47 -43.91
N LEU A 179 14.33 2.66 -43.36
CA LEU A 179 14.51 2.83 -41.92
C LEU A 179 13.89 4.14 -41.42
N ALA A 180 14.09 5.24 -42.16
CA ALA A 180 13.43 6.50 -41.86
C ALA A 180 11.90 6.37 -41.91
N ASP A 181 11.37 5.67 -42.92
CA ASP A 181 9.92 5.43 -43.07
C ASP A 181 9.36 4.58 -41.91
N LEU A 182 10.07 3.53 -41.47
CA LEU A 182 9.68 2.71 -40.32
C LEU A 182 9.68 3.53 -39.02
N LEU A 183 10.74 4.30 -38.78
CA LEU A 183 10.82 5.18 -37.61
C LEU A 183 9.72 6.24 -37.63
N GLU A 184 9.43 6.83 -38.78
CA GLU A 184 8.35 7.81 -38.92
C GLU A 184 6.99 7.19 -38.63
N ARG A 185 6.71 5.99 -39.18
CA ARG A 185 5.48 5.25 -38.90
C ARG A 185 5.32 4.98 -37.40
N ASP A 186 6.35 4.46 -36.75
CA ASP A 186 6.29 4.08 -35.35
C ASP A 186 6.21 5.32 -34.44
N LEU A 187 6.84 6.44 -34.82
CA LEU A 187 6.68 7.72 -34.14
C LEU A 187 5.25 8.27 -34.26
N ARG A 188 4.61 8.15 -35.42
CA ARG A 188 3.20 8.55 -35.61
C ARG A 188 2.26 7.68 -34.77
N GLN A 189 2.52 6.37 -34.69
CA GLN A 189 1.74 5.45 -33.85
C GLN A 189 1.93 5.75 -32.35
N LEU A 190 3.17 6.01 -31.92
CA LEU A 190 3.49 6.42 -30.55
C LEU A 190 2.73 7.69 -30.16
N ASP A 191 2.75 8.69 -31.03
CA ASP A 191 2.08 9.97 -30.82
C ASP A 191 0.53 9.83 -30.78
N SER A 192 -0.02 9.03 -31.71
CA SER A 192 -1.46 8.75 -31.76
C SER A 192 -1.94 8.01 -30.50
N SER A 193 -1.24 6.96 -30.08
CA SER A 193 -1.57 6.22 -28.85
C SER A 193 -1.39 7.08 -27.61
N ALA A 194 -0.30 7.85 -27.50
CA ALA A 194 -0.09 8.78 -26.40
C ALA A 194 -1.21 9.81 -26.28
N SER A 195 -1.68 10.34 -27.41
CA SER A 195 -2.79 11.29 -27.47
C SER A 195 -4.12 10.68 -26.98
N ARG A 196 -4.41 9.43 -27.36
CA ARG A 196 -5.61 8.72 -26.88
C ARG A 196 -5.54 8.43 -25.39
N ILE A 197 -4.42 7.91 -24.89
CA ILE A 197 -4.19 7.69 -23.46
C ILE A 197 -4.36 9.00 -22.69
N LEU A 198 -3.75 10.09 -23.17
CA LEU A 198 -3.84 11.39 -22.52
C LEU A 198 -5.28 11.92 -22.50
N LYS A 199 -6.04 11.71 -23.58
CA LYS A 199 -7.46 12.08 -23.66
C LYS A 199 -8.29 11.31 -22.64
N THR A 200 -8.11 10.00 -22.52
CA THR A 200 -8.82 9.17 -21.54
C THR A 200 -8.44 9.56 -20.11
N ILE A 201 -7.15 9.74 -19.82
CA ILE A 201 -6.69 10.17 -18.49
C ILE A 201 -7.27 11.55 -18.12
N SER A 202 -7.21 12.50 -19.05
CA SER A 202 -7.63 13.89 -18.79
C SER A 202 -9.14 14.05 -18.77
N GLY A 203 -9.85 13.35 -19.66
CA GLY A 203 -11.30 13.45 -19.82
C GLY A 203 -12.08 12.62 -18.81
N ASP A 204 -11.59 11.44 -18.47
CA ASP A 204 -12.36 10.49 -17.66
C ASP A 204 -11.73 10.24 -16.29
N VAL A 205 -10.42 9.97 -16.25
CA VAL A 205 -9.75 9.53 -15.01
C VAL A 205 -9.60 10.67 -14.01
N PHE A 206 -9.09 11.83 -14.42
CA PHE A 206 -8.89 12.94 -13.48
C PHE A 206 -10.20 13.48 -12.89
N PRO A 207 -11.26 13.75 -13.69
CA PRO A 207 -12.52 14.22 -13.13
C PRO A 207 -13.12 13.20 -12.15
N TRP A 208 -13.06 11.91 -12.49
CA TRP A 208 -13.51 10.85 -11.61
C TRP A 208 -12.69 10.77 -10.32
N LEU A 209 -11.36 10.75 -10.41
CA LEU A 209 -10.47 10.66 -9.26
C LEU A 209 -10.65 11.87 -8.34
N ASN A 210 -10.77 13.07 -8.90
CA ASN A 210 -11.04 14.28 -8.14
C ASN A 210 -12.40 14.19 -7.42
N SER A 211 -13.45 13.73 -8.11
CA SER A 211 -14.75 13.48 -7.49
C SER A 211 -14.68 12.45 -6.35
N ALA A 212 -13.96 11.34 -6.55
CA ALA A 212 -13.79 10.28 -5.57
C ALA A 212 -12.97 10.73 -4.35
N CYS A 213 -11.95 11.57 -4.56
CA CYS A 213 -11.14 12.17 -3.49
C CYS A 213 -11.90 13.22 -2.68
N ASN A 214 -12.84 13.94 -3.30
CA ASN A 214 -13.65 14.96 -2.61
C ASN A 214 -14.84 14.36 -1.85
N ASN A 215 -15.26 13.14 -2.17
CA ASN A 215 -16.34 12.45 -1.47
C ASN A 215 -15.82 11.79 -0.18
N PHE A 216 -16.40 12.20 0.95
CA PHE A 216 -16.00 11.74 2.30
C PHE A 216 -16.00 10.21 2.45
N HIS A 217 -16.92 9.51 1.78
CA HIS A 217 -17.04 8.06 1.89
C HIS A 217 -16.01 7.30 1.07
N THR A 218 -15.51 7.88 -0.01
CA THR A 218 -14.57 7.20 -0.94
C THR A 218 -13.13 7.69 -0.78
N ARG A 219 -12.91 8.87 -0.19
CA ARG A 219 -11.59 9.48 -0.02
C ARG A 219 -10.60 8.54 0.68
N GLY A 220 -11.00 7.92 1.80
CA GLY A 220 -10.15 6.99 2.53
C GLY A 220 -9.80 5.74 1.72
N LEU A 221 -10.77 5.23 0.96
CA LEU A 221 -10.62 4.03 0.13
C LEU A 221 -9.69 4.28 -1.06
N VAL A 222 -9.80 5.42 -1.73
CA VAL A 222 -8.91 5.77 -2.86
C VAL A 222 -7.46 5.83 -2.39
N LEU A 223 -7.18 6.42 -1.23
CA LEU A 223 -5.82 6.49 -0.68
C LEU A 223 -5.27 5.11 -0.28
N LEU A 224 -6.13 4.22 0.21
CA LEU A 224 -5.77 2.85 0.59
C LEU A 224 -5.49 1.96 -0.62
N LEU A 225 -6.35 2.01 -1.65
CA LEU A 225 -6.25 1.15 -2.82
C LEU A 225 -5.19 1.61 -3.82
N LEU A 226 -5.00 2.92 -3.91
CA LEU A 226 -4.20 3.56 -4.95
C LEU A 226 -3.15 4.51 -4.33
N PRO A 227 -2.23 3.97 -3.49
CA PRO A 227 -1.18 4.78 -2.91
C PRO A 227 -0.31 5.37 -4.02
N ASN A 228 0.00 6.66 -3.94
CA ASN A 228 0.81 7.41 -4.91
C ASN A 228 0.24 7.47 -6.34
N PHE A 229 -0.98 6.98 -6.59
CA PHE A 229 -1.54 6.92 -7.94
C PHE A 229 -1.67 8.29 -8.59
N SER A 230 -2.03 9.33 -7.82
CA SER A 230 -2.08 10.71 -8.32
C SER A 230 -0.70 11.22 -8.77
N ASP A 231 0.36 10.87 -8.04
CA ASP A 231 1.73 11.25 -8.39
C ASP A 231 2.21 10.50 -9.65
N HIS A 232 1.96 9.19 -9.71
CA HIS A 232 2.26 8.37 -10.87
C HIS A 232 1.52 8.84 -12.13
N LEU A 233 0.23 9.15 -12.02
CA LEU A 233 -0.56 9.72 -13.12
C LEU A 233 0.00 11.06 -13.58
N SER A 234 0.37 11.94 -12.65
CA SER A 234 0.94 13.25 -12.99
C SER A 234 2.26 13.09 -13.76
N LYS A 235 3.14 12.18 -13.32
CA LYS A 235 4.38 11.85 -14.03
C LYS A 235 4.11 11.27 -15.42
N LEU A 236 3.15 10.35 -15.54
CA LEU A 236 2.75 9.76 -16.81
C LEU A 236 2.24 10.84 -17.79
N VAL A 237 1.40 11.75 -17.31
CA VAL A 237 0.88 12.86 -18.11
C VAL A 237 2.00 13.76 -18.62
N VAL A 238 3.03 14.03 -17.83
CA VAL A 238 4.22 14.78 -18.29
C VAL A 238 4.91 14.04 -19.43
N VAL A 239 5.15 12.72 -19.29
CA VAL A 239 5.77 11.90 -20.34
C VAL A 239 4.94 11.88 -21.62
N LEU A 240 3.62 11.70 -21.51
CA LEU A 240 2.70 11.69 -22.66
C LEU A 240 2.62 13.06 -23.35
N ASN A 241 2.66 14.15 -22.60
CA ASN A 241 2.73 15.49 -23.17
C ASN A 241 4.04 15.71 -23.94
N HIS A 242 5.16 15.17 -23.47
CA HIS A 242 6.42 15.21 -24.21
C HIS A 242 6.36 14.38 -25.49
N ALA A 243 5.77 13.19 -25.44
CA ALA A 243 5.59 12.34 -26.62
C ALA A 243 4.72 13.04 -27.70
N THR A 244 3.70 13.78 -27.28
CA THR A 244 2.74 14.48 -28.16
C THR A 244 3.17 15.88 -28.60
N TRP A 245 4.34 16.35 -28.15
CA TRP A 245 4.83 17.70 -28.44
C TRP A 245 5.00 17.97 -29.94
N ARG A 246 5.31 16.94 -30.73
CA ARG A 246 5.51 17.06 -32.18
C ARG A 246 4.25 17.54 -32.91
N GLN A 247 3.08 17.02 -32.55
CA GLN A 247 1.80 17.40 -33.14
C GLN A 247 1.47 18.88 -32.91
N ARG A 248 1.71 19.38 -31.69
CA ARG A 248 1.42 20.78 -31.33
C ARG A 248 2.25 21.79 -32.10
N ASN A 249 3.48 21.43 -32.48
CA ASN A 249 4.36 22.33 -33.23
C ASN A 249 4.19 22.24 -34.74
N GLN A 250 3.66 21.13 -35.27
CA GLN A 250 3.35 21.01 -36.69
C GLN A 250 2.10 21.81 -37.08
N SER A 251 1.13 21.96 -36.17
CA SER A 251 -0.08 22.75 -36.40
C SER A 251 0.12 24.28 -36.28
N HIS A 252 1.34 24.74 -35.96
CA HIS A 252 1.68 26.16 -35.84
C HIS A 252 2.65 26.66 -36.93
N LYS A 253 2.90 25.86 -37.97
CA LYS A 253 3.50 26.38 -39.20
C LYS A 253 2.40 27.01 -40.06
N PRO A 254 2.44 28.33 -40.32
CA PRO A 254 1.49 29.00 -41.21
C PRO A 254 1.60 28.52 -42.65
#